data_AF-A0A6N8V7U1-F1
#
_entry.id   AF-A0A6N8V7U1-F1
#
_cell.length_a   1.000
_cell.length_b   1.000
_cell.length_c   1.000
_cell.angle_alpha   90.00
_cell.angle_beta   90.00
_cell.angle_gamma   90.00
#
_symmetry.space_group_name_H-M   'P 1'
#
loop_
_entity.id
_entity.type
_entity.pdbx_description
1 polymer ?
#
loop_
_entity_poly.entity_id
_entity_poly.type
_entity_poly.pdbx_seq_one_letter_code
_entity_poly.pdbx_strand_id
1 'polypeptide(L)'
;MSRSETRGPREASGLPSPPVSERGPAPMKKSPLVAPAVCAVVFAAPLAPQEPRLQSMPVDPLVEVEWLLRHIGDEDVVVVEAERRPGEFAEEHIAGARPLRFQDITWEGDEGWIVEFPEVDELVDALRAAGIQRDSKVVIYGTSMTATARTWVTFDFLGLGDRAFLLNGGIADWKAAGGPVESGEVPPIEPGDVAANSPVDFRVSADWVHERLDHASVVLLDARPDDEYTGTDGGLGGTVNPGHIPGAAQLYWEELMDPANNTRFLPRDRITRILERHGAGEGRTHVTYCMIGMRASVVYMAARMNGLDILFYDGSWRDWGTRDDLPVETGPDPRDGRNNDWRRESPIRR
;
A
#
# COMPACT_ATOMS: atom_id res chain seq x y z
N MET A 1 -4.77 15.53 -66.02
CA MET A 1 -5.41 14.93 -67.21
C MET A 1 -4.43 13.90 -67.79
N SER A 2 -4.56 12.62 -67.44
CA SER A 2 -5.36 11.57 -68.11
C SER A 2 -4.67 10.92 -69.33
N ARG A 3 -4.06 9.75 -69.07
CA ARG A 3 -4.13 8.43 -69.74
C ARG A 3 -3.91 8.20 -71.26
N SER A 4 -3.43 6.96 -71.47
CA SER A 4 -3.49 6.02 -72.62
C SER A 4 -2.32 6.10 -73.62
N GLU A 5 -1.42 5.11 -73.71
CA GLU A 5 -1.50 3.69 -74.19
C GLU A 5 -1.79 3.54 -75.69
N THR A 6 -0.86 3.00 -76.49
CA THR A 6 -0.91 1.62 -77.07
C THR A 6 0.16 1.31 -78.16
N ARG A 7 0.88 0.18 -77.94
CA ARG A 7 1.31 -0.96 -78.82
C ARG A 7 2.00 -0.83 -80.21
N GLY A 8 3.26 -1.33 -80.25
CA GLY A 8 3.81 -2.47 -81.05
C GLY A 8 4.07 -2.32 -82.58
N PRO A 9 4.68 -3.30 -83.30
CA PRO A 9 5.44 -4.53 -82.94
C PRO A 9 6.68 -4.90 -83.86
N ARG A 10 7.25 -6.12 -83.67
CA ARG A 10 8.00 -7.05 -84.62
C ARG A 10 9.54 -7.19 -84.49
N GLU A 11 10.01 -8.40 -84.12
CA GLU A 11 10.71 -9.46 -84.95
C GLU A 11 12.22 -9.18 -85.11
N ALA A 12 13.20 -10.09 -85.24
CA ALA A 12 13.49 -11.51 -84.98
C ALA A 12 15.00 -11.71 -85.33
N SER A 13 15.62 -12.85 -84.99
CA SER A 13 16.95 -13.36 -85.43
C SER A 13 18.21 -12.72 -84.78
N GLY A 14 19.30 -13.41 -84.44
CA GLY A 14 19.72 -14.80 -84.59
C GLY A 14 21.07 -15.00 -83.85
N LEU A 15 21.34 -16.23 -83.39
CA LEU A 15 22.62 -16.64 -82.79
C LEU A 15 23.58 -17.20 -83.86
N PRO A 16 24.90 -17.21 -83.58
CA PRO A 16 25.62 -18.48 -83.67
C PRO A 16 26.56 -18.74 -82.49
N SER A 17 26.54 -19.98 -82.01
CA SER A 17 27.57 -20.65 -81.17
C SER A 17 28.72 -21.19 -82.07
N PRO A 18 29.73 -21.98 -81.64
CA PRO A 18 30.20 -22.44 -80.30
C PRO A 18 31.77 -22.29 -80.19
N PRO A 19 32.59 -23.02 -79.37
CA PRO A 19 32.70 -24.48 -79.31
C PRO A 19 32.77 -25.08 -77.89
N VAL A 20 32.62 -26.40 -77.89
CA VAL A 20 32.56 -27.34 -76.77
C VAL A 20 33.97 -27.79 -76.37
N SER A 21 34.26 -27.91 -75.07
CA SER A 21 35.12 -29.00 -74.57
C SER A 21 34.74 -29.45 -73.16
N GLU A 22 34.20 -30.67 -73.13
CA GLU A 22 34.35 -31.74 -72.14
C GLU A 22 34.06 -31.47 -70.65
N ARG A 23 32.98 -32.14 -70.21
CA ARG A 23 32.47 -32.19 -68.83
C ARG A 23 33.19 -33.28 -68.05
N GLY A 24 33.86 -32.91 -66.97
CA GLY A 24 34.03 -33.78 -65.80
C GLY A 24 32.79 -33.72 -64.90
N PRO A 25 32.42 -34.80 -64.18
CA PRO A 25 31.24 -34.81 -63.33
C PRO A 25 31.41 -33.86 -62.15
N ALA A 26 30.44 -32.96 -61.98
CA ALA A 26 30.42 -31.95 -60.92
C ALA A 26 30.23 -32.58 -59.53
N PRO A 27 30.94 -32.10 -58.48
CA PRO A 27 30.58 -32.42 -57.12
C PRO A 27 29.27 -31.69 -56.73
N MET A 28 28.26 -32.47 -56.33
CA MET A 28 27.03 -31.97 -55.72
C MET A 28 27.35 -31.13 -54.48
N LYS A 29 27.27 -29.79 -54.59
CA LYS A 29 27.13 -28.94 -53.40
C LYS A 29 25.74 -29.15 -52.83
N LYS A 30 25.67 -29.83 -51.69
CA LYS A 30 24.47 -29.96 -50.88
C LYS A 30 23.99 -28.55 -50.50
N SER A 31 22.80 -28.17 -50.93
CA SER A 31 22.09 -27.01 -50.37
C SER A 31 21.96 -27.22 -48.86
N PRO A 32 22.27 -26.23 -48.01
CA PRO A 32 21.99 -26.37 -46.59
C PRO A 32 20.47 -26.47 -46.41
N LEU A 33 20.03 -27.52 -45.72
CA LEU A 33 18.67 -27.62 -45.20
C LEU A 33 18.44 -26.39 -44.29
N VAL A 34 17.53 -25.52 -44.69
CA VAL A 34 16.94 -24.54 -43.77
C VAL A 34 16.01 -25.33 -42.87
N ALA A 35 16.47 -25.64 -41.65
CA ALA A 35 15.59 -26.20 -40.63
C ALA A 35 14.52 -25.15 -40.30
N PRO A 36 13.23 -25.52 -40.19
CA PRO A 36 12.21 -24.58 -39.77
C PRO A 36 12.53 -24.17 -38.33
N ALA A 37 12.70 -22.87 -38.10
CA ALA A 37 12.77 -22.32 -36.76
C ALA A 37 11.45 -22.62 -36.05
N VAL A 38 11.47 -23.59 -35.14
CA VAL A 38 10.38 -23.79 -34.19
C VAL A 38 10.47 -22.63 -33.21
N CYS A 39 9.68 -21.58 -33.45
CA CYS A 39 9.39 -20.59 -32.41
C CYS A 39 8.66 -21.32 -31.28
N ALA A 40 9.40 -21.71 -30.25
CA ALA A 40 8.81 -22.11 -28.98
C ALA A 40 8.16 -20.86 -28.40
N VAL A 41 6.84 -20.76 -28.54
CA VAL A 41 6.03 -19.83 -27.75
C VAL A 41 6.13 -20.32 -26.31
N VAL A 42 7.00 -19.69 -25.53
CA VAL A 42 7.00 -19.86 -24.08
C VAL A 42 5.72 -19.20 -23.59
N PHE A 43 4.69 -20.00 -23.33
CA PHE A 43 3.59 -19.55 -22.50
C PHE A 43 4.19 -19.29 -21.11
N ALA A 44 4.37 -18.02 -20.76
CA ALA A 44 4.58 -17.65 -19.37
C ALA A 44 3.35 -18.17 -18.62
N ALA A 45 3.55 -19.20 -17.79
CA ALA A 45 2.52 -19.59 -16.84
C ALA A 45 2.17 -18.31 -16.04
N PRO A 46 0.87 -18.00 -15.82
CA PRO A 46 0.53 -16.90 -14.95
C PRO A 46 1.26 -17.11 -13.63
N LEU A 47 2.06 -16.13 -13.20
CA LEU A 47 2.63 -16.16 -11.86
C LEU A 47 1.46 -16.38 -10.91
N ALA A 48 1.50 -17.45 -10.11
CA ALA A 48 0.59 -17.58 -9.00
C ALA A 48 0.69 -16.28 -8.17
N PRO A 49 -0.44 -15.72 -7.70
CA PRO A 49 -0.41 -14.52 -6.87
C PRO A 49 0.56 -14.77 -5.71
N GLN A 50 1.49 -13.83 -5.49
CA GLN A 50 2.43 -13.98 -4.38
C GLN A 50 1.64 -13.89 -3.09
N GLU A 51 1.84 -14.87 -2.20
CA GLU A 51 1.26 -14.80 -0.85
C GLU A 51 1.80 -13.54 -0.15
N PRO A 52 0.94 -12.82 0.60
CA PRO A 52 1.34 -11.62 1.28
C PRO A 52 2.43 -11.95 2.31
N ARG A 53 3.41 -11.06 2.44
CA ARG A 53 4.53 -11.23 3.37
C ARG A 53 4.55 -10.09 4.36
N LEU A 54 4.96 -10.39 5.58
CA LEU A 54 5.23 -9.41 6.61
C LEU A 54 6.72 -9.37 6.91
N GLN A 55 7.25 -8.16 7.12
CA GLN A 55 8.58 -8.01 7.70
C GLN A 55 8.51 -8.31 9.19
N SER A 56 9.59 -8.84 9.76
CA SER A 56 9.78 -8.76 11.21
C SER A 56 9.88 -7.29 11.63
N MET A 57 9.25 -6.90 12.74
CA MET A 57 9.39 -5.57 13.35
C MET A 57 10.29 -5.65 14.59
N PRO A 58 11.63 -5.54 14.45
CA PRO A 58 12.54 -5.64 15.59
C PRO A 58 12.58 -4.36 16.44
N VAL A 59 12.04 -3.25 15.92
CA VAL A 59 12.05 -1.94 16.59
C VAL A 59 10.62 -1.47 16.84
N ASP A 60 10.40 -0.80 17.98
CA ASP A 60 9.14 -0.13 18.27
C ASP A 60 8.95 1.03 17.27
N PRO A 61 7.87 1.07 16.48
CA PRO A 61 7.64 2.15 15.52
C PRO A 61 7.21 3.46 16.17
N LEU A 62 7.16 3.55 17.51
CA LEU A 62 6.88 4.78 18.24
C LEU A 62 8.15 5.39 18.85
N VAL A 63 8.27 6.72 18.74
CA VAL A 63 9.20 7.52 19.54
C VAL A 63 8.43 8.53 20.37
N GLU A 64 8.83 8.72 21.63
CA GLU A 64 8.26 9.77 22.49
C GLU A 64 8.94 11.12 22.22
N VAL A 65 8.27 12.20 22.61
CA VAL A 65 8.75 13.59 22.44
C VAL A 65 10.13 13.80 23.07
N GLU A 66 10.42 13.20 24.22
CA GLU A 66 11.73 13.29 24.88
C GLU A 66 12.85 12.59 24.11
N TRP A 67 12.51 11.60 23.29
CA TRP A 67 13.49 11.03 22.36
C TRP A 67 13.78 12.03 21.25
N LEU A 68 12.75 12.58 20.59
CA LEU A 68 12.97 13.51 19.48
C LEU A 68 13.70 14.78 19.93
N LEU A 69 13.37 15.35 21.10
CA LEU A 69 14.06 16.53 21.64
C LEU A 69 15.58 16.32 21.78
N ARG A 70 16.03 15.08 22.00
CA ARG A 70 17.45 14.74 22.15
C ARG A 70 18.17 14.44 20.84
N HIS A 71 17.42 14.02 19.80
CA HIS A 71 17.99 13.50 18.55
C HIS A 71 17.62 14.33 17.31
N ILE A 72 16.78 15.36 17.42
CA ILE A 72 16.36 16.18 16.28
C ILE A 72 17.53 16.89 15.57
N GLY A 73 18.66 17.07 16.26
CA GLY A 73 19.89 17.63 15.70
C GLY A 73 20.87 16.59 15.15
N ASP A 74 20.57 15.30 15.24
CA ASP A 74 21.44 14.24 14.73
C ASP A 74 21.38 14.21 13.19
N GLU A 75 22.54 14.05 12.54
CA GLU A 75 22.65 14.12 11.07
C GLU A 75 21.84 13.04 10.35
N ASP A 76 21.57 11.90 11.01
CA ASP A 76 20.81 10.79 10.47
C ASP A 76 19.31 10.86 10.79
N VAL A 77 18.84 11.84 11.57
CA VAL A 77 17.41 12.02 11.89
C VAL A 77 16.76 13.02 10.94
N VAL A 78 15.70 12.58 10.25
CA VAL A 78 14.87 13.43 9.40
C VAL A 78 13.46 13.46 9.96
N VAL A 79 12.98 14.64 10.32
CA VAL A 79 11.59 14.82 10.77
C VAL A 79 10.73 15.19 9.56
N VAL A 80 9.64 14.46 9.36
CA VAL A 80 8.67 14.72 8.29
C VAL A 80 7.28 14.95 8.87
N GLU A 81 6.61 15.98 8.38
CA GLU A 81 5.19 16.18 8.63
C GLU A 81 4.38 15.48 7.54
N ALA A 82 3.51 14.56 7.94
CA ALA A 82 2.49 13.97 7.10
C ALA A 82 1.38 15.01 6.85
N GLU A 83 1.59 15.87 5.86
CA GLU A 83 0.70 16.98 5.53
C GLU A 83 -0.59 16.43 4.88
N ARG A 84 -1.69 16.42 5.64
CA ARG A 84 -3.00 15.94 5.17
C ARG A 84 -3.62 16.94 4.21
N ARG A 85 -3.58 18.22 4.57
CA ARG A 85 -4.18 19.31 3.79
C ARG A 85 -3.09 20.27 3.32
N PRO A 86 -3.08 20.66 2.03
CA PRO A 86 -2.11 21.62 1.54
C PRO A 86 -2.07 22.90 2.37
N GLY A 87 -0.88 23.27 2.84
CA GLY A 87 -0.63 24.48 3.61
C GLY A 87 -0.64 24.30 5.12
N GLU A 88 -1.04 23.14 5.66
CA GLU A 88 -0.95 22.85 7.10
C GLU A 88 0.49 23.03 7.61
N PHE A 89 1.47 22.52 6.87
CA PHE A 89 2.88 22.63 7.25
C PHE A 89 3.33 24.09 7.37
N ALA A 90 2.87 24.95 6.47
CA ALA A 90 3.25 26.37 6.47
C ALA A 90 2.59 27.17 7.62
N GLU A 91 1.51 26.67 8.22
CA GLU A 91 0.87 27.33 9.37
C GLU A 91 1.77 27.25 10.61
N GLU A 92 2.19 26.03 10.98
CA GLU A 92 3.09 25.76 12.10
C GLU A 92 3.61 24.32 12.02
N HIS A 93 4.93 24.14 12.05
CA HIS A 93 5.58 22.83 11.99
C HIS A 93 6.70 22.70 13.04
N ILE A 94 7.13 21.47 13.34
CA ILE A 94 8.32 21.23 14.16
C ILE A 94 9.53 21.85 13.46
N ALA A 95 10.35 22.63 14.19
CA ALA A 95 11.50 23.31 13.60
C ALA A 95 12.45 22.31 12.91
N GLY A 96 12.84 22.60 11.66
CA GLY A 96 13.66 21.70 10.84
C GLY A 96 12.95 20.49 10.23
N ALA A 97 11.63 20.34 10.44
CA ALA A 97 10.85 19.32 9.75
C ALA A 97 10.70 19.62 8.26
N ARG A 98 10.27 18.61 7.51
CA ARG A 98 10.04 18.67 6.06
C ARG A 98 8.61 18.23 5.73
N PRO A 99 7.93 18.87 4.78
CA PRO A 99 6.62 18.42 4.37
C PRO A 99 6.74 17.13 3.55
N LEU A 100 5.90 16.14 3.87
CA LEU A 100 5.61 15.00 3.01
C LEU A 100 4.10 15.01 2.76
N ARG A 101 3.72 15.46 1.56
CA ARG A 101 2.30 15.68 1.23
C ARG A 101 1.62 14.34 1.06
N PHE A 102 0.44 14.22 1.63
CA PHE A 102 -0.37 13.01 1.55
C PHE A 102 -0.63 12.58 0.09
N GLN A 103 -0.87 13.56 -0.79
CA GLN A 103 -1.09 13.35 -2.23
C GLN A 103 0.12 12.78 -2.99
N ASP A 104 1.34 12.94 -2.45
CA ASP A 104 2.55 12.40 -3.08
C ASP A 104 2.74 10.91 -2.73
N ILE A 105 2.04 10.40 -1.72
CA ILE A 105 2.17 9.03 -1.23
C ILE A 105 0.88 8.21 -1.35
N THR A 106 -0.18 8.78 -1.89
CA THR A 106 -1.47 8.12 -2.14
C THR A 106 -1.99 8.46 -3.52
N TRP A 107 -2.54 7.48 -4.21
CA TRP A 107 -3.23 7.72 -5.47
C TRP A 107 -4.65 8.19 -5.20
N GLU A 108 -4.99 9.42 -5.60
CA GLU A 108 -6.36 9.92 -5.64
C GLU A 108 -6.96 9.65 -7.03
N GLY A 109 -7.90 8.70 -7.12
CA GLY A 109 -8.61 8.39 -8.36
C GLY A 109 -9.61 9.46 -8.79
N ASP A 110 -10.26 9.26 -9.95
CA ASP A 110 -11.22 10.20 -10.54
C ASP A 110 -12.37 10.63 -9.61
N GLU A 111 -12.68 9.82 -8.60
CA GLU A 111 -13.71 10.11 -7.59
C GLU A 111 -13.18 10.73 -6.30
N GLY A 112 -11.85 10.84 -6.10
CA GLY A 112 -11.23 11.45 -4.90
C GLY A 112 -11.36 10.65 -3.60
N TRP A 113 -11.89 9.41 -3.68
CA TRP A 113 -12.11 8.51 -2.54
C TRP A 113 -11.28 7.23 -2.59
N ILE A 114 -10.25 7.19 -3.42
CA ILE A 114 -9.28 6.10 -3.42
C ILE A 114 -7.99 6.71 -2.91
N VAL A 115 -7.31 6.04 -1.99
CA VAL A 115 -6.01 6.48 -1.43
C VAL A 115 -5.02 5.31 -1.38
N GLU A 116 -5.20 4.37 -2.32
CA GLU A 116 -4.34 3.20 -2.48
C GLU A 116 -2.88 3.63 -2.72
N PHE A 117 -1.95 2.71 -2.44
CA PHE A 117 -0.54 2.98 -2.70
C PHE A 117 -0.28 3.23 -4.19
N PRO A 118 0.41 4.33 -4.55
CA PRO A 118 1.02 4.53 -5.86
C PRO A 118 2.06 3.45 -6.16
N GLU A 119 2.63 3.49 -7.36
CA GLU A 119 3.72 2.59 -7.72
C GLU A 119 4.95 2.84 -6.82
N VAL A 120 5.76 1.78 -6.60
CA VAL A 120 6.92 1.85 -5.70
C VAL A 120 7.88 2.97 -6.09
N ASP A 121 8.11 3.19 -7.39
CA ASP A 121 9.01 4.24 -7.87
C ASP A 121 8.46 5.64 -7.56
N GLU A 122 7.14 5.86 -7.67
CA GLU A 122 6.50 7.14 -7.35
C GLU A 122 6.61 7.45 -5.85
N LEU A 123 6.38 6.43 -5.01
CA LEU A 123 6.56 6.53 -3.56
C LEU A 123 8.01 6.85 -3.20
N VAL A 124 8.98 6.17 -3.81
CA VAL A 124 10.42 6.43 -3.57
C VAL A 124 10.78 7.85 -4.00
N ASP A 125 10.27 8.34 -5.13
CA ASP A 125 10.54 9.70 -5.61
C ASP A 125 9.94 10.76 -4.68
N ALA A 126 8.75 10.52 -4.11
CA ALA A 126 8.18 11.38 -3.08
C ALA A 126 9.07 11.44 -1.82
N LEU A 127 9.58 10.30 -1.35
CA LEU A 127 10.50 10.26 -0.20
C LEU A 127 11.83 10.97 -0.50
N ARG A 128 12.37 10.82 -1.72
CA ARG A 128 13.56 11.55 -2.15
C ARG A 128 13.32 13.05 -2.22
N ALA A 129 12.16 13.50 -2.71
CA ALA A 129 11.79 14.91 -2.73
C ALA A 129 11.70 15.52 -1.32
N ALA A 130 11.30 14.72 -0.31
CA ALA A 130 11.39 15.09 1.10
C ALA A 130 12.83 15.02 1.67
N GLY A 131 13.84 14.79 0.84
CA GLY A 131 15.26 14.76 1.20
C GLY A 131 15.68 13.55 2.04
N ILE A 132 14.89 12.46 2.03
CA ILE A 132 15.18 11.26 2.82
C ILE A 132 16.37 10.52 2.19
N GLN A 133 17.40 10.29 2.99
CA GLN A 133 18.61 9.59 2.58
C GLN A 133 18.49 8.10 2.84
N ARG A 134 19.37 7.30 2.25
CA ARG A 134 19.48 5.86 2.40
C ARG A 134 19.72 5.43 3.84
N ASP A 135 20.34 6.25 4.67
CA ASP A 135 20.65 5.90 6.06
C ASP A 135 19.82 6.72 7.08
N SER A 136 18.80 7.47 6.62
CA SER A 136 17.94 8.29 7.49
C SER A 136 17.05 7.45 8.42
N LYS A 137 17.04 7.82 9.70
CA LYS A 137 15.95 7.55 10.65
C LYS A 137 14.87 8.61 10.45
N VAL A 138 13.69 8.19 10.02
CA VAL A 138 12.61 9.11 9.70
C VAL A 138 11.63 9.18 10.87
N VAL A 139 11.39 10.36 11.41
CA VAL A 139 10.36 10.60 12.42
C VAL A 139 9.18 11.32 11.76
N ILE A 140 8.06 10.63 11.69
CA ILE A 140 6.81 11.04 11.07
C ILE A 140 5.91 11.62 12.16
N TYR A 141 5.38 12.81 11.94
CA TYR A 141 4.31 13.37 12.78
C TYR A 141 3.27 14.03 11.89
N GLY A 142 2.15 14.44 12.47
CA GLY A 142 1.14 15.23 11.78
C GLY A 142 0.03 15.64 12.74
N THR A 143 -0.91 16.43 12.24
CA THR A 143 -2.12 16.83 12.97
C THR A 143 -3.22 15.77 12.88
N SER A 144 -3.14 14.87 11.91
CA SER A 144 -4.05 13.74 11.72
C SER A 144 -3.32 12.42 11.98
N MET A 145 -3.74 11.69 13.02
CA MET A 145 -3.20 10.36 13.30
C MET A 145 -3.39 9.40 12.12
N THR A 146 -4.54 9.43 11.45
CA THR A 146 -4.78 8.53 10.32
C THR A 146 -3.82 8.81 9.15
N ALA A 147 -3.49 10.08 8.86
CA ALA A 147 -2.50 10.41 7.81
C ALA A 147 -1.10 10.03 8.24
N THR A 148 -0.73 10.34 9.48
CA THR A 148 0.57 10.01 10.05
C THR A 148 0.82 8.49 10.03
N ALA A 149 -0.17 7.70 10.45
CA ALA A 149 -0.12 6.24 10.39
C ALA A 149 -0.08 5.74 8.95
N ARG A 150 -0.87 6.29 8.02
CA ARG A 150 -0.83 5.90 6.60
C ARG A 150 0.55 6.17 6.00
N THR A 151 1.16 7.31 6.30
CA THR A 151 2.55 7.62 5.92
C THR A 151 3.49 6.56 6.48
N TRP A 152 3.38 6.20 7.76
CA TRP A 152 4.21 5.13 8.33
C TRP A 152 4.01 3.77 7.63
N VAL A 153 2.77 3.39 7.30
CA VAL A 153 2.47 2.17 6.53
C VAL A 153 3.11 2.21 5.13
N THR A 154 3.21 3.38 4.49
CA THR A 154 3.98 3.55 3.25
C THR A 154 5.45 3.18 3.44
N PHE A 155 6.08 3.60 4.55
CA PHE A 155 7.45 3.17 4.84
C PHE A 155 7.55 1.66 5.07
N ASP A 156 6.63 1.05 5.83
CA ASP A 156 6.63 -0.42 6.02
C ASP A 156 6.44 -1.16 4.68
N PHE A 157 5.56 -0.67 3.80
CA PHE A 157 5.34 -1.23 2.45
C PHE A 157 6.59 -1.18 1.58
N LEU A 158 7.35 -0.08 1.65
CA LEU A 158 8.63 0.08 0.94
C LEU A 158 9.78 -0.73 1.57
N GLY A 159 9.52 -1.43 2.67
CA GLY A 159 10.52 -2.17 3.43
C GLY A 159 11.47 -1.28 4.23
N LEU A 160 11.00 -0.09 4.63
CA LEU A 160 11.71 0.94 5.40
C LEU A 160 11.11 1.11 6.81
N GLY A 161 10.25 0.19 7.26
CA GLY A 161 9.55 0.27 8.54
C GLY A 161 10.46 0.19 9.77
N ASP A 162 11.66 -0.40 9.66
CA ASP A 162 12.64 -0.54 10.73
C ASP A 162 13.40 0.76 11.08
N ARG A 163 13.23 1.79 10.24
CA ARG A 163 13.87 3.11 10.34
C ARG A 163 12.87 4.26 10.25
N ALA A 164 11.57 3.95 10.22
CA ALA A 164 10.49 4.93 10.24
C ALA A 164 9.75 4.85 11.57
N PHE A 165 9.60 6.00 12.23
CA PHE A 165 9.03 6.12 13.56
C PHE A 165 7.91 7.15 13.53
N LEU A 166 6.85 6.94 14.29
CA LEU A 166 5.81 7.92 14.53
C LEU A 166 6.09 8.64 15.86
N LEU A 167 6.04 9.97 15.85
CA LEU A 167 6.13 10.79 17.05
C LEU A 167 4.84 10.68 17.87
N ASN A 168 4.88 9.91 18.96
CA ASN A 168 3.70 9.66 19.79
C ASN A 168 3.27 10.97 20.49
N GLY A 169 2.06 11.44 20.19
CA GLY A 169 1.53 12.71 20.67
C GLY A 169 1.69 13.90 19.71
N GLY A 170 2.37 13.70 18.58
CA GLY A 170 2.46 14.65 17.48
C GLY A 170 2.99 16.04 17.87
N ILE A 171 2.61 17.06 17.10
CA ILE A 171 3.04 18.45 17.33
C ILE A 171 2.45 19.04 18.63
N ALA A 172 1.30 18.53 19.09
CA ALA A 172 0.67 19.00 20.31
C ALA A 172 1.52 18.70 21.55
N ASP A 173 1.95 17.44 21.73
CA ASP A 173 2.82 17.05 22.85
C ASP A 173 4.23 17.65 22.68
N TRP A 174 4.74 17.77 21.44
CA TRP A 174 6.00 18.46 21.15
C TRP A 174 6.03 19.90 21.71
N LYS A 175 4.99 20.68 21.39
CA LYS A 175 4.83 22.05 21.90
C LYS A 175 4.66 22.09 23.41
N ALA A 176 3.87 21.17 23.97
CA ALA A 176 3.67 21.07 25.41
C ALA A 176 4.99 20.79 26.17
N ALA A 177 5.91 20.05 25.54
CA ALA A 177 7.25 19.80 26.08
C ALA A 177 8.25 20.95 25.83
N GLY A 178 7.83 22.05 25.21
CA GLY A 178 8.69 23.20 24.91
C GLY A 178 9.57 23.02 23.68
N GLY A 179 9.24 22.09 22.78
CA GLY A 179 9.94 21.90 21.52
C GLY A 179 9.80 23.10 20.57
N PRO A 180 10.86 23.47 19.83
CA PRO A 180 10.81 24.58 18.88
C PRO A 180 9.90 24.29 17.69
N VAL A 181 9.20 25.32 17.23
CA VAL A 181 8.34 25.29 16.03
C VAL A 181 8.71 26.44 15.09
N GLU A 182 8.42 26.25 13.82
CA GLU A 182 8.63 27.21 12.73
C GLU A 182 7.31 27.38 11.95
N SER A 183 7.25 28.39 11.08
CA SER A 183 6.10 28.70 10.24
C SER A 183 6.57 29.25 8.89
N GLY A 184 5.75 29.10 7.85
CA GLY A 184 6.06 29.49 6.48
C GLY A 184 6.67 28.34 5.67
N GLU A 185 7.02 28.66 4.42
CA GLU A 185 7.67 27.69 3.53
C GLU A 185 9.11 27.43 3.96
N VAL A 186 9.55 26.18 3.87
CA VAL A 186 10.96 25.81 4.06
C VAL A 186 11.77 26.09 2.78
N PRO A 187 13.09 26.34 2.90
CA PRO A 187 13.97 26.39 1.74
C PRO A 187 13.85 25.13 0.87
N PRO A 188 14.16 25.20 -0.43
CA PRO A 188 14.18 24.04 -1.29
C PRO A 188 14.99 22.90 -0.67
N ILE A 189 14.38 21.72 -0.60
CA ILE A 189 14.99 20.52 -0.06
C ILE A 189 15.79 19.85 -1.17
N GLU A 190 17.08 19.62 -0.92
CA GLU A 190 17.90 18.82 -1.83
C GLU A 190 17.38 17.37 -1.84
N PRO A 191 17.14 16.77 -3.01
CA PRO A 191 16.64 15.41 -3.10
C PRO A 191 17.59 14.41 -2.42
N GLY A 192 17.01 13.45 -1.70
CA GLY A 192 17.76 12.36 -1.05
C GLY A 192 18.05 11.18 -1.97
N ASP A 193 18.75 10.18 -1.43
CA ASP A 193 19.16 8.96 -2.15
C ASP A 193 18.46 7.67 -1.66
N VAL A 194 17.34 7.77 -0.93
CA VAL A 194 16.59 6.60 -0.45
C VAL A 194 16.17 5.66 -1.60
N ALA A 195 16.11 4.37 -1.30
CA ALA A 195 15.68 3.32 -2.23
C ALA A 195 14.91 2.21 -1.50
N ALA A 196 13.87 1.68 -2.16
CA ALA A 196 13.09 0.53 -1.69
C ALA A 196 13.65 -0.76 -2.33
N ASN A 197 14.75 -1.29 -1.79
CA ASN A 197 15.42 -2.46 -2.38
C ASN A 197 14.66 -3.77 -2.16
N SER A 198 13.74 -3.81 -1.20
CA SER A 198 13.00 -5.01 -0.80
C SER A 198 11.62 -4.61 -0.28
N PRO A 199 10.74 -4.06 -1.14
CA PRO A 199 9.37 -3.74 -0.74
C PRO A 199 8.67 -5.01 -0.26
N VAL A 200 7.79 -4.86 0.73
CA VAL A 200 7.09 -5.97 1.36
C VAL A 200 5.61 -5.79 1.19
N ASP A 201 5.08 -6.57 0.26
CA ASP A 201 3.67 -6.54 -0.05
C ASP A 201 2.90 -7.41 0.95
N PHE A 202 2.36 -6.75 1.97
CA PHE A 202 1.41 -7.31 2.94
C PHE A 202 -0.04 -7.06 2.53
N ARG A 203 -0.29 -6.49 1.34
CA ARG A 203 -1.63 -6.16 0.90
C ARG A 203 -2.37 -7.42 0.47
N VAL A 204 -3.68 -7.41 0.66
CA VAL A 204 -4.59 -8.46 0.19
C VAL A 204 -5.70 -7.83 -0.66
N SER A 205 -6.20 -8.59 -1.64
CA SER A 205 -7.31 -8.18 -2.50
C SER A 205 -8.67 -8.58 -1.92
N ALA A 206 -9.76 -8.03 -2.48
CA ALA A 206 -11.12 -8.48 -2.19
C ALA A 206 -11.27 -10.00 -2.38
N ASP A 207 -10.72 -10.54 -3.47
CA ASP A 207 -10.80 -11.97 -3.78
C ASP A 207 -10.07 -12.82 -2.72
N TRP A 208 -8.89 -12.38 -2.27
CA TRP A 208 -8.15 -13.07 -1.19
C TRP A 208 -8.97 -13.13 0.10
N VAL A 209 -9.62 -12.01 0.46
CA VAL A 209 -10.49 -11.91 1.64
C VAL A 209 -11.73 -12.78 1.47
N HIS A 210 -12.36 -12.75 0.30
CA HIS A 210 -13.57 -13.51 -0.01
C HIS A 210 -13.34 -15.03 0.09
N GLU A 211 -12.22 -15.53 -0.43
CA GLU A 211 -11.81 -16.94 -0.33
C GLU A 211 -11.59 -17.42 1.12
N ARG A 212 -11.42 -16.49 2.07
CA ARG A 212 -11.03 -16.77 3.46
C ARG A 212 -12.05 -16.32 4.50
N LEU A 213 -13.24 -15.89 4.11
CA LEU A 213 -14.31 -15.46 5.03
C LEU A 213 -14.62 -16.52 6.12
N ASP A 214 -14.59 -17.80 5.73
CA ASP A 214 -14.88 -18.92 6.64
C ASP A 214 -13.61 -19.61 7.16
N HIS A 215 -12.44 -18.99 7.01
CA HIS A 215 -11.19 -19.56 7.53
C HIS A 215 -11.00 -19.19 9.01
N ALA A 216 -11.04 -20.19 9.90
CA ALA A 216 -11.03 -19.97 11.35
C ALA A 216 -9.77 -19.26 11.90
N SER A 217 -8.65 -19.30 11.17
CA SER A 217 -7.42 -18.60 11.54
C SER A 217 -7.31 -17.17 11.01
N VAL A 218 -8.31 -16.69 10.25
CA VAL A 218 -8.33 -15.32 9.70
C VAL A 218 -9.30 -14.46 10.50
N VAL A 219 -8.83 -13.31 10.95
CA VAL A 219 -9.64 -12.31 11.68
C VAL A 219 -9.66 -11.02 10.87
N LEU A 220 -10.85 -10.62 10.44
CA LEU A 220 -11.05 -9.33 9.77
C LEU A 220 -11.37 -8.26 10.81
N LEU A 221 -10.69 -7.12 10.74
CA LEU A 221 -10.80 -5.99 11.65
C LEU A 221 -11.27 -4.75 10.88
N ASP A 222 -12.51 -4.33 11.12
CA ASP A 222 -13.10 -3.14 10.53
C ASP A 222 -12.83 -1.92 11.41
N ALA A 223 -12.06 -0.96 10.89
CA ALA A 223 -11.65 0.23 11.65
C ALA A 223 -12.65 1.39 11.60
N ARG A 224 -13.86 1.17 11.07
CA ARG A 224 -14.91 2.20 10.91
C ARG A 224 -15.75 2.39 12.19
N PRO A 225 -16.37 3.58 12.36
CA PRO A 225 -17.33 3.84 13.43
C PRO A 225 -18.60 3.00 13.28
N ASP A 226 -19.41 2.97 14.34
CA ASP A 226 -20.57 2.09 14.48
C ASP A 226 -21.59 2.29 13.37
N ASP A 227 -21.85 3.52 12.93
CA ASP A 227 -22.85 3.82 11.92
C ASP A 227 -22.48 3.27 10.53
N GLU A 228 -21.21 3.41 10.14
CA GLU A 228 -20.65 2.81 8.94
C GLU A 228 -20.61 1.27 9.01
N TYR A 229 -20.17 0.70 10.15
CA TYR A 229 -20.09 -0.75 10.33
C TYR A 229 -21.48 -1.41 10.30
N THR A 230 -22.44 -0.86 11.03
CA THR A 230 -23.80 -1.38 11.08
C THR A 230 -24.60 -1.09 9.81
N GLY A 231 -24.16 -0.13 8.99
CA GLY A 231 -24.84 0.33 7.78
C GLY A 231 -25.97 1.33 8.03
N THR A 232 -26.08 1.87 9.25
CA THR A 232 -27.11 2.87 9.59
C THR A 232 -26.86 4.24 8.98
N ASP A 233 -25.64 4.50 8.50
CA ASP A 233 -25.28 5.70 7.72
C ASP A 233 -25.88 5.70 6.30
N GLY A 234 -26.41 4.56 5.84
CA GLY A 234 -26.97 4.40 4.49
C GLY A 234 -25.91 4.26 3.39
N GLY A 235 -24.68 3.89 3.72
CA GLY A 235 -23.63 3.59 2.75
C GLY A 235 -23.15 4.81 1.97
N LEU A 236 -22.74 5.88 2.69
CA LEU A 236 -22.27 7.14 2.10
C LEU A 236 -23.22 7.69 1.01
N GLY A 237 -24.51 7.81 1.35
CA GLY A 237 -25.53 8.29 0.41
C GLY A 237 -25.81 7.34 -0.76
N GLY A 238 -25.62 6.03 -0.55
CA GLY A 238 -25.83 4.99 -1.55
C GLY A 238 -24.68 4.83 -2.56
N THR A 239 -23.51 5.41 -2.27
CA THR A 239 -22.32 5.21 -3.12
C THR A 239 -21.62 3.88 -2.87
N VAL A 240 -21.85 3.27 -1.70
CA VAL A 240 -21.46 1.90 -1.34
C VAL A 240 -22.65 1.19 -0.70
N ASN A 241 -22.64 -0.15 -0.69
CA ASN A 241 -23.59 -0.92 0.11
C ASN A 241 -23.43 -0.58 1.62
N PRO A 242 -24.53 -0.42 2.38
CA PRO A 242 -24.47 -0.24 3.82
C PRO A 242 -24.04 -1.54 4.51
N GLY A 243 -23.21 -1.45 5.56
CA GLY A 243 -22.80 -2.60 6.36
C GLY A 243 -21.30 -2.84 6.34
N HIS A 244 -20.90 -4.09 6.55
CA HIS A 244 -19.51 -4.54 6.70
C HIS A 244 -19.24 -5.89 6.06
N ILE A 245 -17.95 -6.26 5.99
CA ILE A 245 -17.51 -7.55 5.43
C ILE A 245 -17.97 -8.65 6.39
N PRO A 246 -18.66 -9.69 5.89
CA PRO A 246 -19.20 -10.71 6.76
C PRO A 246 -18.17 -11.36 7.69
N GLY A 247 -18.51 -11.52 8.96
CA GLY A 247 -17.59 -12.08 9.96
C GLY A 247 -16.53 -11.13 10.51
N ALA A 248 -16.46 -9.89 10.03
CA ALA A 248 -15.49 -8.89 10.49
C ALA A 248 -15.84 -8.36 11.88
N ALA A 249 -14.85 -8.32 12.75
CA ALA A 249 -14.95 -7.66 14.05
C ALA A 249 -14.73 -6.16 13.88
N GLN A 250 -15.66 -5.35 14.38
CA GLN A 250 -15.46 -3.91 14.46
C GLN A 250 -14.44 -3.56 15.54
N LEU A 251 -13.34 -2.91 15.18
CA LEU A 251 -12.35 -2.32 16.09
C LEU A 251 -12.24 -0.84 15.73
N TYR A 252 -13.03 0.02 16.36
CA TYR A 252 -13.01 1.44 15.97
C TYR A 252 -11.64 2.04 16.32
N TRP A 253 -10.96 2.63 15.33
CA TRP A 253 -9.56 3.03 15.47
C TRP A 253 -9.31 4.00 16.64
N GLU A 254 -10.27 4.86 17.00
CA GLU A 254 -10.12 5.79 18.13
C GLU A 254 -10.11 5.09 19.49
N GLU A 255 -10.60 3.85 19.59
CA GLU A 255 -10.44 3.05 20.81
C GLU A 255 -8.97 2.87 21.20
N LEU A 256 -8.06 2.94 20.23
CA LEU A 256 -6.61 2.80 20.41
C LEU A 256 -5.92 4.10 20.82
N MET A 257 -6.62 5.24 20.77
CA MET A 257 -6.06 6.58 20.96
C MET A 257 -6.29 7.12 22.38
N ASP A 258 -5.42 8.01 22.83
CA ASP A 258 -5.65 8.80 24.02
C ASP A 258 -6.80 9.80 23.79
N PRO A 259 -7.89 9.76 24.59
CA PRO A 259 -8.98 10.72 24.46
C PRO A 259 -8.59 12.18 24.68
N ALA A 260 -7.46 12.44 25.36
CA ALA A 260 -6.93 13.78 25.60
C ALA A 260 -6.05 14.28 24.43
N ASN A 261 -5.50 13.37 23.62
CA ASN A 261 -4.72 13.70 22.44
C ASN A 261 -4.87 12.58 21.39
N ASN A 262 -5.67 12.82 20.35
CA ASN A 262 -5.94 11.80 19.32
C ASN A 262 -4.72 11.44 18.43
N THR A 263 -3.59 12.13 18.59
CA THR A 263 -2.30 11.79 17.96
C THR A 263 -1.39 10.98 18.88
N ARG A 264 -1.90 10.55 20.03
CA ARG A 264 -1.21 9.70 20.99
C ARG A 264 -1.88 8.34 21.08
N PHE A 265 -1.10 7.28 20.93
CA PHE A 265 -1.56 5.92 21.23
C PHE A 265 -1.76 5.73 22.73
N LEU A 266 -2.75 4.92 23.11
CA LEU A 266 -2.87 4.42 24.48
C LEU A 266 -1.62 3.63 24.91
N PRO A 267 -1.40 3.45 26.22
CA PRO A 267 -0.36 2.55 26.71
C PRO A 267 -0.47 1.14 26.11
N ARG A 268 0.68 0.54 25.82
CA ARG A 268 0.80 -0.74 25.11
C ARG A 268 -0.09 -1.85 25.69
N ASP A 269 -0.15 -1.99 27.02
CA ASP A 269 -0.99 -3.00 27.70
C ASP A 269 -2.49 -2.78 27.47
N ARG A 270 -2.93 -1.53 27.30
CA ARG A 270 -4.33 -1.19 26.98
C ARG A 270 -4.63 -1.55 25.54
N ILE A 271 -3.71 -1.24 24.62
CA ILE A 271 -3.83 -1.61 23.21
C ILE A 271 -3.91 -3.13 23.05
N THR A 272 -3.04 -3.90 23.70
CA THR A 272 -3.09 -5.37 23.68
C THR A 272 -4.47 -5.89 24.10
N ARG A 273 -5.03 -5.39 25.21
CA ARG A 273 -6.36 -5.79 25.68
C ARG A 273 -7.50 -5.40 24.75
N ILE A 274 -7.37 -4.28 24.03
CA ILE A 274 -8.36 -3.85 23.04
C ILE A 274 -8.30 -4.79 21.82
N LEU A 275 -7.11 -5.06 21.29
CA LEU A 275 -6.89 -6.00 20.20
C LEU A 275 -7.48 -7.39 20.54
N GLU A 276 -7.16 -7.94 21.71
CA GLU A 276 -7.65 -9.25 22.17
C GLU A 276 -9.18 -9.31 22.28
N ARG A 277 -9.81 -8.23 22.78
CA ARG A 277 -11.27 -8.11 22.89
C ARG A 277 -11.96 -8.22 21.53
N HIS A 278 -11.29 -7.76 20.48
CA HIS A 278 -11.78 -7.77 19.10
C HIS A 278 -11.28 -8.99 18.30
N GLY A 279 -10.70 -9.98 19.00
CA GLY A 279 -10.29 -11.26 18.42
C GLY A 279 -8.89 -11.25 17.84
N ALA A 280 -8.17 -10.13 17.96
CA ALA A 280 -6.80 -10.01 17.48
C ALA A 280 -5.80 -10.51 18.54
N GLY A 281 -5.09 -11.59 18.23
CA GLY A 281 -4.15 -12.24 19.15
C GLY A 281 -3.26 -13.24 18.44
N GLU A 282 -2.27 -13.79 19.16
CA GLU A 282 -1.25 -14.66 18.60
C GLU A 282 -1.82 -15.91 17.89
N GLY A 283 -1.11 -16.38 16.87
CA GLY A 283 -1.44 -17.61 16.13
C GLY A 283 -2.57 -17.47 15.11
N ARG A 284 -3.06 -16.25 14.86
CA ARG A 284 -4.03 -15.92 13.81
C ARG A 284 -3.43 -14.93 12.81
N THR A 285 -3.91 -14.99 11.57
CA THR A 285 -3.65 -13.98 10.56
C THR A 285 -4.75 -12.93 10.65
N HIS A 286 -4.38 -11.67 10.81
CA HIS A 286 -5.32 -10.56 10.89
C HIS A 286 -5.36 -9.84 9.54
N VAL A 287 -6.48 -9.24 9.20
CA VAL A 287 -6.60 -8.31 8.08
C VAL A 287 -7.34 -7.10 8.58
N THR A 288 -6.78 -5.91 8.39
CA THR A 288 -7.51 -4.67 8.69
C THR A 288 -7.95 -3.96 7.43
N TYR A 289 -9.11 -3.32 7.52
CA TYR A 289 -9.68 -2.45 6.49
C TYR A 289 -10.49 -1.34 7.14
N CYS A 290 -10.84 -0.32 6.36
CA CYS A 290 -11.83 0.68 6.79
C CYS A 290 -12.70 1.10 5.61
N MET A 291 -12.94 2.39 5.39
CA MET A 291 -13.55 2.86 4.13
C MET A 291 -12.54 2.85 2.98
N ILE A 292 -11.34 3.40 3.22
CA ILE A 292 -10.31 3.68 2.20
C ILE A 292 -8.88 3.50 2.76
N GLY A 293 -8.62 2.55 3.66
CA GLY A 293 -7.28 2.32 4.23
C GLY A 293 -6.75 3.33 5.29
N MET A 294 -7.26 4.56 5.36
CA MET A 294 -6.78 5.58 6.33
C MET A 294 -6.80 5.13 7.79
N ARG A 295 -8.00 4.81 8.31
CA ARG A 295 -8.20 4.35 9.70
C ARG A 295 -7.60 2.97 9.95
N ALA A 296 -7.60 2.12 8.92
CA ALA A 296 -6.98 0.80 8.96
C ALA A 296 -5.46 0.90 9.20
N SER A 297 -4.81 1.98 8.75
CA SER A 297 -3.37 2.21 8.99
C SER A 297 -3.04 2.34 10.48
N VAL A 298 -3.95 2.91 11.28
CA VAL A 298 -3.79 3.01 12.74
C VAL A 298 -3.89 1.63 13.39
N VAL A 299 -4.89 0.83 12.99
CA VAL A 299 -5.07 -0.55 13.48
C VAL A 299 -3.90 -1.43 13.06
N TYR A 300 -3.43 -1.30 11.82
CA TYR A 300 -2.27 -2.00 11.29
C TYR A 300 -1.04 -1.72 12.15
N MET A 301 -0.69 -0.45 12.33
CA MET A 301 0.46 -0.07 13.15
C MET A 301 0.33 -0.57 14.60
N ALA A 302 -0.87 -0.47 15.20
CA ALA A 302 -1.12 -0.96 16.55
C ALA A 302 -0.91 -2.47 16.68
N ALA A 303 -1.37 -3.25 15.71
CA ALA A 303 -1.17 -4.70 15.67
C ALA A 303 0.30 -5.05 15.42
N ARG A 304 0.97 -4.39 14.45
CA ARG A 304 2.40 -4.59 14.14
C ARG A 304 3.28 -4.32 15.35
N MET A 305 3.05 -3.21 16.04
CA MET A 305 3.84 -2.89 17.22
C MET A 305 3.62 -3.91 18.34
N ASN A 306 2.43 -4.52 18.45
CA ASN A 306 2.12 -5.60 19.39
C ASN A 306 2.57 -6.99 18.90
N GLY A 307 3.33 -7.07 17.80
CA GLY A 307 3.89 -8.33 17.29
C GLY A 307 2.88 -9.23 16.60
N LEU A 308 1.72 -8.71 16.18
CA LEU A 308 0.71 -9.49 15.48
C LEU A 308 0.99 -9.57 13.97
N ASP A 309 0.71 -10.74 13.40
CA ASP A 309 0.67 -10.94 11.95
C ASP A 309 -0.59 -10.29 11.38
N ILE A 310 -0.45 -9.10 10.81
CA ILE A 310 -1.56 -8.34 10.24
C ILE A 310 -1.30 -7.96 8.78
N LEU A 311 -2.24 -8.27 7.92
CA LEU A 311 -2.29 -7.92 6.51
C LEU A 311 -3.19 -6.69 6.30
N PHE A 312 -3.09 -6.07 5.13
CA PHE A 312 -3.76 -4.82 4.85
C PHE A 312 -4.66 -4.92 3.62
N TYR A 313 -5.97 -4.77 3.78
CA TYR A 313 -6.86 -4.69 2.63
C TYR A 313 -7.02 -3.23 2.20
N ASP A 314 -6.19 -2.81 1.25
CA ASP A 314 -6.02 -1.39 0.87
C ASP A 314 -7.28 -0.80 0.23
N GLY A 315 -7.88 -1.53 -0.73
CA GLY A 315 -9.15 -1.15 -1.37
C GLY A 315 -10.32 -1.02 -0.38
N SER A 316 -10.25 -1.72 0.77
CA SER A 316 -11.13 -1.52 1.91
C SER A 316 -12.63 -1.64 1.57
N TRP A 317 -13.52 -1.03 2.36
CA TRP A 317 -14.96 -1.08 2.12
C TRP A 317 -15.37 -0.38 0.82
N ARG A 318 -14.60 0.58 0.30
CA ARG A 318 -14.91 1.19 -1.00
C ARG A 318 -14.83 0.15 -2.12
N ASP A 319 -13.79 -0.67 -2.15
CA ASP A 319 -13.67 -1.80 -3.09
C ASP A 319 -14.75 -2.86 -2.82
N TRP A 320 -14.83 -3.38 -1.60
CA TRP A 320 -15.79 -4.45 -1.26
C TRP A 320 -17.25 -4.03 -1.42
N GLY A 321 -17.61 -2.88 -0.85
CA GLY A 321 -18.99 -2.40 -0.75
C GLY A 321 -19.57 -1.89 -2.07
N THR A 322 -18.75 -1.68 -3.11
CA THR A 322 -19.22 -1.35 -4.46
C THR A 322 -19.42 -2.57 -5.36
N ARG A 323 -19.05 -3.76 -4.88
CA ARG A 323 -19.08 -5.00 -5.64
C ARG A 323 -20.34 -5.81 -5.37
N ASP A 324 -21.15 -6.01 -6.40
CA ASP A 324 -22.38 -6.79 -6.33
C ASP A 324 -22.14 -8.31 -6.19
N ASP A 325 -20.91 -8.77 -6.48
CA ASP A 325 -20.51 -10.18 -6.39
C ASP A 325 -20.06 -10.61 -4.98
N LEU A 326 -19.92 -9.66 -4.06
CA LEU A 326 -19.41 -9.90 -2.71
C LEU A 326 -20.53 -9.79 -1.65
N PRO A 327 -20.51 -10.64 -0.62
CA PRO A 327 -21.54 -10.63 0.43
C PRO A 327 -21.36 -9.46 1.40
N VAL A 328 -22.46 -8.97 1.99
CA VAL A 328 -22.49 -7.86 2.95
C VAL A 328 -23.33 -8.25 4.17
N GLU A 329 -22.87 -7.89 5.37
CA GLU A 329 -23.63 -8.00 6.63
C GLU A 329 -23.97 -6.61 7.19
N THR A 330 -25.10 -6.47 7.88
CA THR A 330 -25.55 -5.22 8.54
C THR A 330 -25.90 -5.48 9.99
N GLY A 331 -25.97 -4.42 10.79
CA GLY A 331 -26.22 -4.52 12.23
C GLY A 331 -24.94 -4.73 13.06
N PRO A 332 -25.09 -4.84 14.39
CA PRO A 332 -23.97 -4.81 15.34
C PRO A 332 -23.34 -6.18 15.61
N ASP A 333 -23.96 -7.26 15.13
CA ASP A 333 -23.44 -8.61 15.31
C ASP A 333 -22.56 -8.97 14.10
N PRO A 334 -21.26 -9.25 14.30
CA PRO A 334 -20.37 -9.63 13.21
C PRO A 334 -20.78 -10.93 12.48
N ARG A 335 -21.75 -11.72 12.99
CA ARG A 335 -22.06 -13.07 12.48
C ARG A 335 -23.51 -13.53 12.69
N ASP A 336 -24.50 -12.92 12.04
CA ASP A 336 -25.85 -13.50 11.96
C ASP A 336 -25.81 -14.83 11.16
N GLY A 337 -25.44 -15.94 11.81
CA GLY A 337 -25.57 -17.31 11.29
C GLY A 337 -24.30 -18.12 10.96
N ARG A 338 -23.06 -17.70 11.30
CA ARG A 338 -21.83 -18.46 10.97
C ARG A 338 -21.06 -19.06 12.17
N ASN A 339 -20.32 -20.16 11.90
CA ASN A 339 -19.71 -21.06 12.91
C ASN A 339 -18.33 -20.65 13.48
N ASN A 340 -17.67 -19.59 12.97
CA ASN A 340 -16.29 -19.23 13.35
C ASN A 340 -16.21 -18.23 14.51
N ASP A 341 -16.96 -18.47 15.57
CA ASP A 341 -17.07 -17.54 16.70
C ASP A 341 -15.78 -17.50 17.55
N TRP A 342 -14.81 -16.65 17.19
CA TRP A 342 -13.64 -16.38 18.05
C TRP A 342 -14.04 -15.86 19.44
N ARG A 343 -15.24 -15.28 19.62
CA ARG A 343 -15.77 -14.89 20.95
C ARG A 343 -16.25 -16.09 21.77
N ARG A 344 -16.47 -17.27 21.18
CA ARG A 344 -16.67 -18.54 21.92
C ARG A 344 -15.38 -19.10 22.49
N GLU A 345 -14.25 -18.87 21.82
CA GLU A 345 -12.94 -19.36 22.24
C GLU A 345 -12.17 -18.35 23.11
N SER A 346 -12.58 -17.07 23.10
CA SER A 346 -11.91 -16.04 23.88
C SER A 346 -12.23 -16.18 25.38
N PRO A 347 -11.21 -16.35 26.27
CA PRO A 347 -11.41 -16.51 27.71
C PRO A 347 -11.92 -15.23 28.39
N ILE A 348 -11.95 -14.10 27.68
CA ILE A 348 -12.42 -12.80 28.16
C ILE A 348 -13.95 -12.73 28.03
N ARG A 349 -14.65 -13.64 28.71
CA ARG A 349 -16.03 -13.44 29.11
C ARG A 349 -16.02 -12.87 30.52
N ARG A 350 -16.29 -11.57 30.66
CA ARG A 350 -17.01 -10.97 31.79
C ARG A 350 -17.37 -9.53 31.53
#